data_AF-A0A4R2ZH60-F1
#
_entry.id   AF-A0A4R2ZH60-F1
#
_cell.length_a   1.000
_cell.length_b   1.000
_cell.length_c   1.000
_cell.angle_alpha   90.00
_cell.angle_beta   90.00
_cell.angle_gamma   90.00
#
_symmetry.space_group_name_H-M   'P 1'
#
loop_
_entity.id
_entity.type
_entity.pdbx_description
1 polymer ?
#
loop_
_entity_poly.entity_id
_entity_poly.type
_entity_poly.pdbx_seq_one_letter_code
_entity_poly.pdbx_strand_id
1 'polypeptide(L)'
;MSVAATSAFSGRLRMPGFWTVITILAVLLLAVFLLLPIVNVLAISFFDASTGDFGISNYVQVLTRRFYTLALWNTIVIGLMGMLGACLIGIPLAFCTSRYRIRGRAVIATFAVLVLCAPPFIGAYAWIMLFGSNGAVTNILSAIGLPAPTIYGIPGIVMVFSLKFFPYIYLMTENALNTINKSYEDAAENLGCTAFQRFYKVTLPLIFPAVSTGAIICFVLSIADFGTPAILGRGVRTLATIAYAQYTSEMGGTPTMAVTVSMLMIAISMIALVLQRHILSKRRYASALTNRPVKKSMSPLKSILVHGFCYLVVFIAMLPAFTVVYTSFLETSGPVFTGNFGLGSYERILRDSPQAIYNSFLFALAAVALIAVVSGLLSFIVVRKDNVVSGSLDLVLMVPYLIPGVVMAIGYVATFRHPPFDITGTALIIILLVFIRRLPYGVRSTTSILRQIKPSIEEAAVNLGASPAKTFMSITVPLMMPGLIIGSLMSFITAINELSSTLILYTSRTITMPVLIYVQVIDGEFGTAAALSTLLLASTGLCVFIVFRFSDRKEAAFV
;
A
#
# COMPACT_ATOMS: atom_id res chain seq x y z
N MET A 1 52.34 49.69 -23.35
CA MET A 1 53.01 48.41 -23.71
C MET A 1 52.24 47.29 -23.07
N SER A 2 51.81 46.35 -23.91
CA SER A 2 50.99 45.18 -23.59
C SER A 2 51.85 44.11 -22.91
N VAL A 3 51.33 43.49 -21.84
CA VAL A 3 51.72 42.14 -21.46
C VAL A 3 50.43 41.37 -21.17
N ALA A 4 49.99 40.62 -22.16
CA ALA A 4 48.96 39.60 -22.03
C ALA A 4 49.51 38.43 -21.20
N ALA A 5 48.95 38.21 -20.01
CA ALA A 5 49.13 36.96 -19.28
C ALA A 5 48.06 35.98 -19.76
N THR A 6 48.46 35.09 -20.65
CA THR A 6 47.74 33.89 -21.07
C THR A 6 47.44 33.01 -19.87
N SER A 7 46.20 33.03 -19.36
CA SER A 7 45.71 32.01 -18.44
C SER A 7 45.39 30.76 -19.24
N ALA A 8 46.31 29.80 -19.21
CA ALA A 8 46.12 28.47 -19.76
C ALA A 8 44.87 27.83 -19.14
N PHE A 9 43.87 27.54 -19.98
CA PHE A 9 42.69 26.76 -19.65
C PHE A 9 43.13 25.30 -19.43
N SER A 10 43.65 24.98 -18.24
CA SER A 10 43.87 23.58 -17.86
C SER A 10 42.51 22.96 -17.54
N GLY A 11 41.90 22.35 -18.55
CA GLY A 11 40.71 21.50 -18.41
C GLY A 11 41.04 20.23 -17.64
N ARG A 12 41.32 20.34 -16.33
CA ARG A 12 41.21 19.20 -15.43
C ARG A 12 39.73 18.91 -15.28
N LEU A 13 39.27 17.79 -15.84
CA LEU A 13 37.98 17.19 -15.51
C LEU A 13 37.87 17.12 -13.98
N ARG A 14 37.16 18.09 -13.37
CA ARG A 14 36.88 18.06 -11.93
C ARG A 14 36.08 16.78 -11.69
N MET A 15 36.62 15.87 -10.89
CA MET A 15 35.90 14.66 -10.51
C MET A 15 34.51 15.05 -10.00
N PRO A 16 33.44 14.37 -10.44
CA PRO A 16 32.09 14.69 -10.00
C PRO A 16 32.03 14.63 -8.47
N GLY A 17 31.48 15.67 -7.85
CA GLY A 17 31.33 15.71 -6.40
C GLY A 17 30.52 14.52 -5.89
N PHE A 18 30.71 14.13 -4.63
CA PHE A 18 30.04 12.99 -3.98
C PHE A 18 28.54 12.89 -4.32
N TRP A 19 27.81 13.99 -4.17
CA TRP A 19 26.38 14.04 -4.45
C TRP A 19 26.02 13.85 -5.93
N THR A 20 26.90 14.20 -6.86
CA THR A 20 26.68 13.96 -8.29
C THR A 20 26.76 12.46 -8.58
N VAL A 21 27.75 11.75 -8.01
CA VAL A 21 27.89 10.30 -8.17
C VAL A 21 26.68 9.57 -7.57
N ILE A 22 26.27 9.92 -6.34
CA ILE A 22 25.08 9.32 -5.72
C ILE A 22 23.82 9.61 -6.54
N THR A 23 23.69 10.82 -7.10
CA THR A 23 22.54 11.14 -7.98
C THR A 23 22.53 10.26 -9.23
N ILE A 24 23.67 10.08 -9.89
CA ILE A 24 23.80 9.22 -11.08
C ILE A 24 23.44 7.77 -10.74
N LEU A 25 23.97 7.23 -9.64
CA LEU A 25 23.66 5.88 -9.19
C LEU A 25 22.18 5.69 -8.86
N ALA A 26 21.55 6.68 -8.21
CA ALA A 26 20.14 6.64 -7.89
C ALA A 26 19.26 6.68 -9.16
N VAL A 27 19.61 7.52 -10.14
CA VAL A 27 18.93 7.56 -11.44
C VAL A 27 19.11 6.25 -12.18
N LEU A 28 20.32 5.67 -12.22
CA LEU A 28 20.58 4.38 -12.85
C LEU A 28 19.76 3.26 -12.19
N LEU A 29 19.72 3.22 -10.86
CA LEU A 29 18.95 2.23 -10.11
C LEU A 29 17.45 2.30 -10.46
N LEU A 30 16.87 3.50 -10.47
CA LEU A 30 15.46 3.67 -10.86
C LEU A 30 15.24 3.42 -12.35
N ALA A 31 16.19 3.78 -13.21
CA ALA A 31 16.09 3.50 -14.64
C ALA A 31 16.07 1.99 -14.91
N VAL A 32 16.97 1.23 -14.30
CA VAL A 32 17.13 -0.22 -14.54
C VAL A 32 16.04 -1.04 -13.86
N PHE A 33 15.70 -0.76 -12.61
CA PHE A 33 14.80 -1.62 -11.84
C PHE A 33 13.36 -1.11 -11.76
N LEU A 34 13.08 0.14 -12.13
CA LEU A 34 11.72 0.68 -12.18
C LEU A 34 11.30 0.98 -13.62
N LEU A 35 12.01 1.87 -14.31
CA LEU A 35 11.58 2.35 -15.63
C LEU A 35 11.71 1.29 -16.72
N LEU A 36 12.81 0.55 -16.77
CA LEU A 36 13.06 -0.46 -17.81
C LEU A 36 11.99 -1.57 -17.82
N PRO A 37 11.61 -2.19 -16.67
CA PRO A 37 10.46 -3.10 -16.63
C PRO A 37 9.16 -2.52 -17.15
N ILE A 38 8.87 -1.25 -16.83
CA ILE A 38 7.66 -0.58 -17.30
C ILE A 38 7.72 -0.33 -18.80
N VAL A 39 8.87 0.13 -19.31
CA VAL A 39 9.10 0.36 -20.74
C VAL A 39 9.02 -0.94 -21.53
N ASN A 40 9.51 -2.06 -20.98
CA ASN A 40 9.40 -3.37 -21.64
C ASN A 40 7.95 -3.87 -21.68
N VAL A 41 7.18 -3.70 -20.60
CA VAL A 41 5.73 -3.97 -20.60
C VAL A 41 5.03 -3.09 -21.65
N LEU A 42 5.35 -1.81 -21.69
CA LEU A 42 4.83 -0.89 -22.70
C LEU A 42 5.15 -1.37 -24.12
N ALA A 43 6.42 -1.69 -24.40
CA ALA A 43 6.84 -2.14 -25.72
C ALA A 43 6.11 -3.41 -26.14
N ILE A 44 6.10 -4.45 -25.29
CA ILE A 44 5.47 -5.75 -25.57
C ILE A 44 3.95 -5.61 -25.79
N SER A 45 3.30 -4.62 -25.17
CA SER A 45 1.85 -4.42 -25.32
C SER A 45 1.40 -4.07 -26.74
N PHE A 46 2.29 -3.48 -27.54
CA PHE A 46 2.03 -3.10 -28.93
C PHE A 46 2.42 -4.17 -29.95
N PHE A 47 2.97 -5.31 -29.53
CA PHE A 47 3.29 -6.40 -30.44
C PHE A 47 2.23 -7.50 -30.37
N ASP A 48 1.80 -7.99 -31.52
CA ASP A 48 0.91 -9.14 -31.60
C ASP A 48 1.68 -10.42 -31.25
N ALA A 49 1.09 -11.29 -30.41
CA ALA A 49 1.76 -12.53 -30.00
C ALA A 49 1.87 -13.57 -31.13
N SER A 50 0.99 -13.49 -32.13
CA SER A 50 0.90 -14.48 -33.20
C SER A 50 1.68 -14.06 -34.44
N THR A 51 1.71 -12.76 -34.77
CA THR A 51 2.40 -12.27 -35.97
C THR A 51 3.70 -11.53 -35.67
N GLY A 52 3.90 -11.04 -34.44
CA GLY A 52 5.04 -10.18 -34.09
C GLY A 52 4.94 -8.77 -34.68
N ASP A 53 3.82 -8.42 -35.32
CA ASP A 53 3.62 -7.11 -35.92
C ASP A 53 3.31 -6.07 -34.84
N PHE A 54 3.78 -4.84 -35.11
CA PHE A 54 3.38 -3.69 -34.32
C PHE A 54 1.93 -3.32 -34.63
N GLY A 55 1.09 -3.26 -33.60
CA GLY A 55 -0.32 -2.92 -33.74
C GLY A 55 -1.05 -2.70 -32.42
N ILE A 56 -2.33 -2.31 -32.55
CA ILE A 56 -3.25 -2.12 -31.42
C ILE A 56 -4.31 -3.23 -31.34
N SER A 57 -4.10 -4.35 -32.04
CA SER A 57 -5.02 -5.50 -32.12
C SER A 57 -5.40 -6.01 -30.72
N ASN A 58 -4.41 -6.16 -29.84
CA ASN A 58 -4.60 -6.58 -28.45
C ASN A 58 -5.54 -5.63 -27.70
N TYR A 59 -5.35 -4.31 -27.83
CA TYR A 59 -6.21 -3.31 -27.20
C TYR A 59 -7.65 -3.36 -27.72
N VAL A 60 -7.81 -3.50 -29.04
CA VAL A 60 -9.13 -3.70 -29.66
C VAL A 60 -9.79 -4.96 -29.10
N GLN A 61 -9.05 -6.06 -28.98
CA GLN A 61 -9.55 -7.31 -28.43
C GLN A 61 -10.01 -7.16 -26.97
N VAL A 62 -9.23 -6.47 -26.13
CA VAL A 62 -9.55 -6.23 -24.73
C VAL A 62 -10.80 -5.33 -24.58
N LEU A 63 -10.99 -4.38 -25.50
CA LEU A 63 -12.15 -3.47 -25.48
C LEU A 63 -13.40 -4.02 -26.17
N THR A 64 -13.28 -5.07 -26.98
CA THR A 64 -14.41 -5.64 -27.74
C THR A 64 -14.89 -6.98 -27.20
N ARG A 65 -13.99 -7.84 -26.71
CA ARG A 65 -14.39 -9.16 -26.21
C ARG A 65 -15.04 -9.05 -24.83
N ARG A 66 -16.27 -9.58 -24.73
CA ARG A 66 -17.09 -9.61 -23.50
C ARG A 66 -16.32 -10.09 -22.26
N PHE A 67 -15.41 -11.04 -22.43
CA PHE A 67 -14.57 -11.56 -21.35
C PHE A 67 -13.74 -10.47 -20.66
N TYR A 68 -13.07 -9.63 -21.44
CA TYR A 68 -12.21 -8.56 -20.94
C TYR A 68 -13.00 -7.32 -20.53
N THR A 69 -14.04 -6.95 -21.28
CA THR A 69 -14.87 -5.79 -20.95
C THR A 69 -15.67 -5.99 -19.66
N LEU A 70 -16.15 -7.22 -19.39
CA LEU A 70 -16.76 -7.56 -18.11
C LEU A 70 -15.76 -7.40 -16.96
N ALA A 71 -14.51 -7.83 -17.13
CA ALA A 71 -13.50 -7.68 -16.10
C ALA A 71 -13.05 -6.23 -15.87
N LEU A 72 -12.97 -5.43 -16.93
CA LEU A 72 -12.79 -3.98 -16.85
C LEU A 72 -13.92 -3.35 -16.02
N TRP A 73 -15.16 -3.67 -16.34
CA TRP A 73 -16.34 -3.19 -15.60
C TRP A 73 -16.30 -3.61 -14.14
N ASN A 74 -16.06 -4.90 -13.86
CA ASN A 74 -15.94 -5.42 -12.49
C ASN A 74 -14.84 -4.70 -11.72
N THR A 75 -13.68 -4.44 -12.34
CA THR A 75 -12.55 -3.74 -11.71
C THR A 75 -12.93 -2.32 -11.32
N ILE A 76 -13.58 -1.57 -12.23
CA ILE A 76 -14.04 -0.20 -11.96
C ILE A 76 -15.11 -0.19 -10.87
N VAL A 77 -16.13 -1.04 -10.97
CA VAL A 77 -17.24 -1.11 -10.00
C VAL A 77 -16.71 -1.48 -8.62
N ILE A 78 -15.91 -2.54 -8.51
CA ILE A 78 -15.33 -2.99 -7.23
C ILE A 78 -14.44 -1.89 -6.65
N GLY A 79 -13.57 -1.26 -7.47
CA GLY A 79 -12.69 -0.19 -7.02
C GLY A 79 -13.44 1.02 -6.51
N LEU A 80 -14.44 1.51 -7.27
CA LEU A 80 -15.24 2.67 -6.89
C LEU A 80 -16.12 2.39 -5.68
N MET A 81 -16.82 1.26 -5.65
CA MET A 81 -17.71 0.92 -4.54
C MET A 81 -16.92 0.62 -3.26
N GLY A 82 -15.77 -0.05 -3.36
CA GLY A 82 -14.85 -0.26 -2.22
C GLY A 82 -14.31 1.05 -1.66
N MET A 83 -13.91 1.99 -2.54
CA MET A 83 -13.51 3.35 -2.14
C MET A 83 -14.65 4.11 -1.47
N LEU A 84 -15.86 4.09 -2.04
CA LEU A 84 -17.02 4.78 -1.48
C LEU A 84 -17.43 4.19 -0.13
N GLY A 85 -17.42 2.86 0.02
CA GLY A 85 -17.68 2.21 1.30
C GLY A 85 -16.60 2.51 2.35
N ALA A 86 -15.33 2.55 1.96
CA ALA A 86 -14.24 3.01 2.83
C ALA A 86 -14.45 4.48 3.27
N CYS A 87 -14.94 5.35 2.39
CA CYS A 87 -15.28 6.74 2.74
C CYS A 87 -16.47 6.83 3.70
N LEU A 88 -17.51 6.03 3.44
CA LEU A 88 -18.72 5.96 4.25
C LEU A 88 -18.42 5.52 5.70
N ILE A 89 -17.38 4.71 5.90
CA ILE A 89 -16.95 4.25 7.23
C ILE A 89 -15.91 5.20 7.83
N GLY A 90 -14.88 5.56 7.07
CA GLY A 90 -13.72 6.29 7.56
C GLY A 90 -13.99 7.76 7.89
N ILE A 91 -14.83 8.46 7.10
CA ILE A 91 -15.15 9.87 7.34
C ILE A 91 -15.95 10.05 8.64
N PRO A 92 -17.04 9.30 8.89
CA PRO A 92 -17.75 9.41 10.17
C PRO A 92 -16.89 9.01 11.37
N LEU A 93 -16.07 7.95 11.26
CA LEU A 93 -15.17 7.55 12.33
C LEU A 93 -14.15 8.67 12.66
N ALA A 94 -13.56 9.29 11.65
CA ALA A 94 -12.65 10.43 11.81
C ALA A 94 -13.34 11.65 12.42
N PHE A 95 -14.58 11.93 12.01
CA PHE A 95 -15.37 13.02 12.58
C PHE A 95 -15.66 12.78 14.07
N CYS A 96 -16.09 11.57 14.43
CA CYS A 96 -16.41 11.22 15.81
C CYS A 96 -15.19 11.32 16.75
N THR A 97 -14.05 10.79 16.32
CA THR A 97 -12.80 10.74 17.12
C THR A 97 -12.06 12.09 17.22
N SER A 98 -12.27 12.99 16.24
CA SER A 98 -11.70 14.34 16.24
C SER A 98 -12.56 15.35 17.01
N ARG A 99 -13.89 15.30 16.88
CA ARG A 99 -14.81 16.30 17.46
C ARG A 99 -15.28 15.96 18.88
N TYR A 100 -15.28 14.68 19.25
CA TYR A 100 -15.75 14.22 20.56
C TYR A 100 -14.64 13.58 21.41
N ARG A 101 -14.85 13.57 22.73
CA ARG A 101 -13.96 12.86 23.68
C ARG A 101 -14.35 11.38 23.75
N ILE A 102 -13.67 10.56 22.94
CA ILE A 102 -13.83 9.09 22.96
C ILE A 102 -12.82 8.48 23.91
N ARG A 103 -13.30 7.72 24.90
CA ARG A 103 -12.43 6.92 25.78
C ARG A 103 -11.76 5.83 24.95
N GLY A 104 -10.48 5.54 25.21
CA GLY A 104 -9.77 4.51 24.45
C GLY A 104 -9.52 4.84 22.97
N ARG A 105 -9.53 6.13 22.57
CA ARG A 105 -9.18 6.55 21.19
C ARG A 105 -7.90 5.90 20.65
N ALA A 106 -6.87 5.77 21.49
CA ALA A 106 -5.62 5.14 21.08
C ALA A 106 -5.81 3.68 20.64
N VAL A 107 -6.76 2.95 21.25
CA VAL A 107 -7.11 1.58 20.86
C VAL A 107 -7.83 1.56 19.51
N ILE A 108 -8.78 2.49 19.29
CA ILE A 108 -9.46 2.66 17.99
C ILE A 108 -8.44 2.89 16.88
N ALA A 109 -7.54 3.86 17.07
CA ALA A 109 -6.50 4.16 16.09
C ALA A 109 -5.54 2.97 15.90
N THR A 110 -5.17 2.27 16.97
CA THR A 110 -4.29 1.11 16.91
C THR A 110 -4.90 -0.01 16.08
N PHE A 111 -6.14 -0.38 16.36
CA PHE A 111 -6.83 -1.43 15.62
C PHE A 111 -7.11 -1.01 14.17
N ALA A 112 -7.45 0.25 13.89
CA ALA A 112 -7.55 0.74 12.53
C ALA A 112 -6.23 0.58 11.76
N VAL A 113 -5.09 0.88 12.39
CA VAL A 113 -3.76 0.66 11.80
C VAL A 113 -3.45 -0.83 11.64
N LEU A 114 -3.81 -1.68 12.60
CA LEU A 114 -3.60 -3.14 12.45
C LEU A 114 -4.41 -3.71 11.27
N VAL A 115 -5.67 -3.29 11.11
CA VAL A 115 -6.49 -3.65 9.93
C VAL A 115 -5.82 -3.17 8.65
N LEU A 116 -5.28 -1.96 8.64
CA LEU A 116 -4.56 -1.39 7.51
C LEU A 116 -3.32 -2.19 7.13
N CYS A 117 -2.61 -2.72 8.12
CA CYS A 117 -1.38 -3.45 7.91
C CYS A 117 -1.61 -4.92 7.53
N ALA A 118 -2.72 -5.53 7.98
CA ALA A 118 -3.09 -6.90 7.62
C ALA A 118 -3.32 -7.06 6.09
N PRO A 119 -2.85 -8.13 5.43
CA PRO A 119 -3.13 -8.35 4.02
C PRO A 119 -4.62 -8.51 3.70
N PRO A 120 -5.10 -7.96 2.57
CA PRO A 120 -6.53 -8.03 2.20
C PRO A 120 -7.02 -9.45 1.93
N PHE A 121 -6.19 -10.30 1.33
CA PHE A 121 -6.55 -11.69 1.02
C PHE A 121 -6.75 -12.55 2.27
N ILE A 122 -6.03 -12.25 3.37
CA ILE A 122 -6.28 -12.88 4.68
C ILE A 122 -7.67 -12.52 5.18
N GLY A 123 -8.04 -11.25 5.04
CA GLY A 123 -9.40 -10.78 5.26
C GLY A 123 -10.42 -11.56 4.44
N ALA A 124 -10.16 -11.75 3.15
CA ALA A 124 -11.06 -12.41 2.21
C ALA A 124 -11.45 -13.83 2.65
N TYR A 125 -10.47 -14.69 2.96
CA TYR A 125 -10.77 -16.06 3.37
C TYR A 125 -11.29 -16.14 4.82
N ALA A 126 -10.88 -15.22 5.70
CA ALA A 126 -11.47 -15.14 7.04
C ALA A 126 -12.97 -14.81 7.00
N TRP A 127 -13.37 -13.91 6.10
CA TRP A 127 -14.79 -13.66 5.85
C TRP A 127 -15.50 -14.86 5.22
N ILE A 128 -14.82 -15.72 4.44
CA ILE A 128 -15.36 -17.03 4.03
C ILE A 128 -15.59 -17.94 5.24
N MET A 129 -14.67 -18.01 6.19
CA MET A 129 -14.87 -18.80 7.42
C MET A 129 -16.06 -18.32 8.26
N LEU A 130 -16.43 -17.03 8.15
CA LEU A 130 -17.58 -16.46 8.86
C LEU A 130 -18.89 -16.57 8.06
N PHE A 131 -18.92 -16.10 6.81
CA PHE A 131 -20.12 -15.92 5.98
C PHE A 131 -20.13 -16.78 4.70
N GLY A 132 -19.18 -17.70 4.56
CA GLY A 132 -19.20 -18.70 3.50
C GLY A 132 -20.39 -19.65 3.66
N SER A 133 -20.56 -20.57 2.69
CA SER A 133 -21.68 -21.52 2.68
C SER A 133 -21.76 -22.38 3.94
N ASN A 134 -20.61 -22.74 4.54
CA ASN A 134 -20.52 -23.43 5.83
C ASN A 134 -19.84 -22.56 6.90
N GLY A 135 -19.99 -21.23 6.80
CA GLY A 135 -19.35 -20.29 7.71
C GLY A 135 -19.99 -20.26 9.09
N ALA A 136 -19.23 -19.86 10.12
CA ALA A 136 -19.71 -19.82 11.50
C ALA A 136 -20.98 -18.96 11.68
N VAL A 137 -21.01 -17.76 11.09
CA VAL A 137 -22.17 -16.86 11.15
C VAL A 137 -23.31 -17.40 10.30
N THR A 138 -23.02 -17.96 9.12
CA THR A 138 -24.03 -18.60 8.26
C THR A 138 -24.76 -19.72 8.99
N ASN A 139 -24.04 -20.57 9.71
CA ASN A 139 -24.61 -21.68 10.46
C ASN A 139 -25.46 -21.19 11.64
N ILE A 140 -25.01 -20.15 12.36
CA ILE A 140 -25.79 -19.54 13.45
C ILE A 140 -27.09 -18.94 12.93
N LEU A 141 -27.04 -18.18 11.82
CA LEU A 141 -28.24 -17.59 11.20
C LEU A 141 -29.20 -18.67 10.70
N SER A 142 -28.68 -19.72 10.07
CA SER A 142 -29.48 -20.84 9.60
C SER A 142 -30.16 -21.59 10.75
N ALA A 143 -29.48 -21.75 11.90
CA ALA A 143 -30.04 -22.38 13.09
C ALA A 143 -31.22 -21.60 13.69
N ILE A 144 -31.26 -20.27 13.52
CA ILE A 144 -32.39 -19.42 13.94
C ILE A 144 -33.40 -19.14 12.80
N GLY A 145 -33.29 -19.84 11.67
CA GLY A 145 -34.21 -19.74 10.53
C GLY A 145 -34.03 -18.49 9.66
N LEU A 146 -32.92 -17.76 9.78
CA LEU A 146 -32.63 -16.56 8.98
C LEU A 146 -31.67 -16.87 7.81
N PRO A 147 -31.94 -16.36 6.59
CA PRO A 147 -31.01 -16.53 5.47
C PRO A 147 -29.75 -15.68 5.68
N ALA A 148 -28.58 -16.31 5.57
CA ALA A 148 -27.32 -15.60 5.62
C ALA A 148 -26.98 -14.94 4.27
N PRO A 149 -26.48 -13.69 4.25
CA PRO A 149 -26.00 -13.08 3.01
C PRO A 149 -24.76 -13.81 2.51
N THR A 150 -24.64 -13.97 1.19
CA THR A 150 -23.44 -14.55 0.57
C THR A 150 -22.28 -13.57 0.62
N ILE A 151 -21.11 -14.05 1.07
CA ILE A 151 -19.85 -13.29 1.01
C ILE A 151 -19.20 -13.32 -0.38
N TYR A 152 -19.70 -14.15 -1.29
CA TYR A 152 -19.09 -14.32 -2.61
C TYR A 152 -19.61 -13.30 -3.63
N GLY A 153 -18.78 -12.98 -4.61
CA GLY A 153 -19.08 -12.03 -5.68
C GLY A 153 -18.77 -10.58 -5.31
N ILE A 154 -19.28 -9.65 -6.13
CA ILE A 154 -19.00 -8.21 -6.03
C ILE A 154 -19.33 -7.63 -4.64
N PRO A 155 -20.51 -7.91 -4.02
CA PRO A 155 -20.85 -7.30 -2.72
C PRO A 155 -19.85 -7.66 -1.61
N GLY A 156 -19.40 -8.90 -1.57
CA GLY A 156 -18.41 -9.33 -0.59
C GLY A 156 -17.04 -8.71 -0.82
N ILE A 157 -16.57 -8.64 -2.07
CA ILE A 157 -15.30 -7.96 -2.40
C ILE A 157 -15.37 -6.49 -1.98
N VAL A 158 -16.48 -5.80 -2.28
CA VAL A 158 -16.70 -4.40 -1.87
C VAL A 158 -16.71 -4.25 -0.36
N MET A 159 -17.36 -5.15 0.38
CA MET A 159 -17.35 -5.16 1.85
C MET A 159 -15.93 -5.31 2.39
N VAL A 160 -15.16 -6.28 1.88
CA VAL A 160 -13.78 -6.51 2.31
C VAL A 160 -12.92 -5.29 2.04
N PHE A 161 -12.98 -4.70 0.85
CA PHE A 161 -12.24 -3.47 0.52
C PHE A 161 -12.66 -2.27 1.37
N SER A 162 -13.95 -2.12 1.65
CA SER A 162 -14.45 -1.04 2.51
C SER A 162 -13.85 -1.13 3.91
N LEU A 163 -13.92 -2.32 4.53
CA LEU A 163 -13.38 -2.58 5.86
C LEU A 163 -11.85 -2.58 5.90
N LYS A 164 -11.20 -2.96 4.80
CA LYS A 164 -9.75 -2.99 4.68
C LYS A 164 -9.15 -1.59 4.55
N PHE A 165 -9.78 -0.73 3.75
CA PHE A 165 -9.22 0.55 3.33
C PHE A 165 -9.81 1.77 4.02
N PHE A 166 -10.89 1.64 4.81
CA PHE A 166 -11.37 2.78 5.64
C PHE A 166 -10.28 3.38 6.55
N PRO A 167 -9.27 2.67 7.06
CA PRO A 167 -8.25 3.28 7.91
C PRO A 167 -7.45 4.37 7.19
N TYR A 168 -7.17 4.23 5.88
CA TYR A 168 -6.54 5.29 5.09
C TYR A 168 -7.38 6.56 5.10
N ILE A 169 -8.69 6.44 4.86
CA ILE A 169 -9.61 7.58 4.90
C ILE A 169 -9.68 8.16 6.31
N TYR A 170 -9.82 7.30 7.31
CA TYR A 170 -9.93 7.68 8.72
C TYR A 170 -8.73 8.55 9.16
N LEU A 171 -7.51 8.05 8.96
CA LEU A 171 -6.28 8.72 9.40
C LEU A 171 -6.02 10.03 8.63
N MET A 172 -6.24 10.06 7.30
CA MET A 172 -6.11 11.28 6.49
C MET A 172 -7.15 12.33 6.89
N THR A 173 -8.39 11.91 7.07
CA THR A 173 -9.50 12.79 7.42
C THR A 173 -9.33 13.33 8.83
N GLU A 174 -8.92 12.50 9.78
CA GLU A 174 -8.69 12.91 11.17
C GLU A 174 -7.58 13.97 11.27
N ASN A 175 -6.47 13.78 10.56
CA ASN A 175 -5.37 14.75 10.53
C ASN A 175 -5.86 16.11 9.99
N ALA A 176 -6.62 16.10 8.89
CA ALA A 176 -7.18 17.32 8.31
C ALA A 176 -8.19 18.00 9.26
N LEU A 177 -9.09 17.24 9.87
CA LEU A 177 -10.08 17.76 10.81
C LEU A 177 -9.44 18.43 12.04
N ASN A 178 -8.29 17.92 12.51
CA ASN A 178 -7.56 18.47 13.64
C ASN A 178 -6.73 19.72 13.29
N THR A 179 -6.50 19.98 11.99
CA THR A 179 -5.69 21.10 11.50
C THR A 179 -6.53 22.28 11.01
N ILE A 180 -7.82 22.08 10.70
CA ILE A 180 -8.73 23.17 10.30
C ILE A 180 -8.97 24.15 11.45
N ASN A 181 -8.93 25.44 11.13
CA ASN A 181 -9.28 26.52 12.05
C ASN A 181 -10.77 26.46 12.43
N LYS A 182 -11.05 26.37 13.73
CA LYS A 182 -12.40 26.26 14.28
C LYS A 182 -13.28 27.48 13.95
N SER A 183 -12.70 28.65 13.71
CA SER A 183 -13.44 29.89 13.44
C SER A 183 -14.37 29.80 12.22
N TYR A 184 -14.07 28.96 11.23
CA TYR A 184 -14.99 28.71 10.11
C TYR A 184 -16.26 27.99 10.56
N GLU A 185 -16.13 27.02 11.48
CA GLU A 185 -17.25 26.27 12.03
C GLU A 185 -18.10 27.11 13.00
N ASP A 186 -17.46 27.98 13.79
CA ASP A 186 -18.12 28.90 14.70
C ASP A 186 -18.86 30.02 13.93
N ALA A 187 -18.27 30.56 12.85
CA ALA A 187 -18.93 31.53 11.98
C ALA A 187 -20.16 30.94 11.29
N ALA A 188 -20.07 29.69 10.83
CA ALA A 188 -21.21 28.99 10.24
C ALA A 188 -22.34 28.76 11.26
N GLU A 189 -21.99 28.42 12.50
CA GLU A 189 -22.96 28.28 13.61
C GLU A 189 -23.65 29.62 13.91
N ASN A 190 -22.90 30.73 13.94
CA ASN A 190 -23.45 32.08 14.13
C ASN A 190 -24.38 32.52 12.99
N LEU A 191 -24.13 32.07 11.76
CA LEU A 191 -25.00 32.31 10.59
C LEU A 191 -26.22 31.37 10.53
N GLY A 192 -26.47 30.58 11.58
CA GLY A 192 -27.64 29.71 11.69
C GLY A 192 -27.51 28.35 11.00
N CYS A 193 -26.31 27.92 10.59
CA CYS A 193 -26.14 26.59 10.01
C CYS A 193 -26.35 25.50 11.08
N THR A 194 -27.20 24.51 10.76
CA THR A 194 -27.33 23.31 11.60
C THR A 194 -26.03 22.48 11.61
N ALA A 195 -25.88 21.56 12.56
CA ALA A 195 -24.67 20.74 12.65
C ALA A 195 -24.36 19.95 11.36
N PHE A 196 -25.39 19.41 10.70
CA PHE A 196 -25.26 18.69 9.43
C PHE A 196 -24.93 19.65 8.28
N GLN A 197 -25.60 20.80 8.20
CA GLN A 197 -25.30 21.82 7.19
C GLN A 197 -23.87 22.34 7.33
N ARG A 198 -23.41 22.59 8.55
CA ARG A 198 -22.02 22.99 8.82
C ARG A 198 -21.03 21.93 8.36
N PHE A 199 -21.27 20.66 8.66
CA PHE A 199 -20.40 19.58 8.19
C PHE A 199 -20.35 19.55 6.67
N TYR A 200 -21.50 19.50 5.98
CA TYR A 200 -21.53 19.32 4.53
C TYR A 200 -21.11 20.58 3.74
N LYS A 201 -21.46 21.78 4.21
CA LYS A 201 -21.18 23.05 3.51
C LYS A 201 -19.84 23.69 3.87
N VAL A 202 -19.29 23.40 5.05
CA VAL A 202 -18.07 24.06 5.55
C VAL A 202 -16.97 23.04 5.82
N THR A 203 -17.18 22.11 6.75
CA THR A 203 -16.12 21.18 7.18
C THR A 203 -15.67 20.26 6.05
N LEU A 204 -16.60 19.55 5.39
CA LEU A 204 -16.31 18.56 4.35
C LEU A 204 -15.59 19.17 3.13
N PRO A 205 -16.00 20.34 2.58
CA PRO A 205 -15.26 21.01 1.52
C PRO A 205 -13.84 21.42 1.94
N LEU A 206 -13.62 21.79 3.20
CA LEU A 206 -12.30 22.14 3.72
C LEU A 206 -11.38 20.92 3.88
N ILE A 207 -11.89 19.76 4.32
CA ILE A 207 -11.12 18.50 4.41
C ILE A 207 -11.04 17.72 3.10
N PHE A 208 -11.80 18.12 2.07
CA PHE A 208 -11.90 17.40 0.80
C PHE A 208 -10.54 17.02 0.18
N PRO A 209 -9.46 17.83 0.25
CA PRO A 209 -8.14 17.42 -0.25
C PRO A 209 -7.60 16.17 0.41
N ALA A 210 -7.66 16.12 1.74
CA ALA A 210 -7.17 14.99 2.50
C ALA A 210 -8.04 13.76 2.25
N VAL A 211 -9.37 13.93 2.27
CA VAL A 211 -10.32 12.85 1.97
C VAL A 211 -10.09 12.31 0.55
N SER A 212 -9.94 13.18 -0.44
CA SER A 212 -9.73 12.79 -1.84
C SER A 212 -8.40 12.07 -2.07
N THR A 213 -7.36 12.44 -1.30
CA THR A 213 -6.05 11.76 -1.34
C THR A 213 -6.16 10.35 -0.76
N GLY A 214 -6.90 10.18 0.33
CA GLY A 214 -7.18 8.85 0.87
C GLY A 214 -8.03 8.03 -0.10
N ALA A 215 -9.06 8.64 -0.69
CA ALA A 215 -9.97 7.98 -1.61
C ALA A 215 -9.26 7.45 -2.87
N ILE A 216 -8.38 8.25 -3.48
CA ILE A 216 -7.62 7.78 -4.66
C ILE A 216 -6.68 6.63 -4.31
N ILE A 217 -6.04 6.66 -3.13
CA ILE A 217 -5.19 5.55 -2.66
C ILE A 217 -6.04 4.28 -2.49
N CYS A 218 -7.20 4.39 -1.83
CA CYS A 218 -8.12 3.26 -1.67
C CYS A 218 -8.58 2.70 -3.03
N PHE A 219 -8.91 3.55 -3.99
CA PHE A 219 -9.30 3.13 -5.34
C PHE A 219 -8.18 2.38 -6.06
N VAL A 220 -6.97 2.97 -6.11
CA VAL A 220 -5.81 2.38 -6.78
C VAL A 220 -5.43 1.04 -6.14
N LEU A 221 -5.43 0.95 -4.80
CA LEU A 221 -5.15 -0.29 -4.09
C LEU A 221 -6.23 -1.36 -4.32
N SER A 222 -7.50 -0.97 -4.42
CA SER A 222 -8.62 -1.89 -4.68
C SER A 222 -8.54 -2.49 -6.07
N ILE A 223 -8.26 -1.69 -7.11
CA ILE A 223 -8.17 -2.20 -8.48
C ILE A 223 -6.90 -3.02 -8.71
N ALA A 224 -5.84 -2.74 -7.95
CA ALA A 224 -4.57 -3.46 -8.01
C ALA A 224 -4.57 -4.78 -7.22
N ASP A 225 -5.58 -5.02 -6.38
CA ASP A 225 -5.63 -6.21 -5.54
C ASP A 225 -6.03 -7.45 -6.34
N PHE A 226 -5.17 -8.47 -6.25
CA PHE A 226 -5.39 -9.77 -6.88
C PHE A 226 -6.10 -10.73 -5.91
N GLY A 227 -5.66 -10.77 -4.64
CA GLY A 227 -6.00 -11.85 -3.72
C GLY A 227 -7.48 -11.87 -3.32
N THR A 228 -8.09 -10.71 -3.05
CA THR A 228 -9.49 -10.65 -2.62
C THR A 228 -10.44 -11.08 -3.73
N PRO A 229 -10.35 -10.56 -4.98
CA PRO A 229 -11.18 -11.05 -6.06
C PRO A 229 -10.90 -12.50 -6.43
N ALA A 230 -9.65 -12.98 -6.34
CA ALA A 230 -9.32 -14.37 -6.61
C ALA A 230 -10.01 -15.35 -5.64
N ILE A 231 -10.12 -14.98 -4.37
CA ILE A 231 -10.71 -15.83 -3.31
C ILE A 231 -12.25 -15.69 -3.27
N LEU A 232 -12.78 -14.46 -3.32
CA LEU A 232 -14.22 -14.21 -3.15
C LEU A 232 -15.01 -14.19 -4.46
N GLY A 233 -14.35 -14.12 -5.61
CA GLY A 233 -15.00 -13.78 -6.88
C GLY A 233 -16.05 -14.77 -7.36
N ARG A 234 -15.89 -16.09 -7.12
CA ARG A 234 -16.78 -17.17 -7.65
C ARG A 234 -17.26 -16.90 -9.09
N GLY A 235 -16.31 -16.69 -10.01
CA GLY A 235 -16.59 -16.40 -11.42
C GLY A 235 -16.53 -14.91 -11.79
N VAL A 236 -16.55 -14.01 -10.81
CA VAL A 236 -16.20 -12.59 -11.02
C VAL A 236 -14.70 -12.48 -11.24
N ARG A 237 -14.31 -11.98 -12.42
CA ARG A 237 -12.91 -11.71 -12.77
C ARG A 237 -12.65 -10.21 -12.80
N THR A 238 -11.48 -9.79 -12.34
CA THR A 238 -10.96 -8.43 -12.43
C THR A 238 -9.79 -8.41 -13.40
N LEU A 239 -9.33 -7.22 -13.81
CA LEU A 239 -8.15 -7.10 -14.67
C LEU A 239 -6.92 -7.72 -13.99
N ALA A 240 -6.78 -7.58 -12.66
CA ALA A 240 -5.69 -8.19 -11.90
C ALA A 240 -5.71 -9.72 -12.00
N THR A 241 -6.87 -10.36 -11.81
CA THR A 241 -6.98 -11.83 -11.87
C THR A 241 -6.86 -12.36 -13.30
N ILE A 242 -7.31 -11.60 -14.30
CA ILE A 242 -7.09 -11.95 -15.71
C ILE A 242 -5.62 -11.81 -16.08
N ALA A 243 -4.94 -10.73 -15.69
CA ALA A 243 -3.52 -10.54 -16.00
C ALA A 243 -2.68 -11.70 -15.45
N TYR A 244 -2.98 -12.13 -14.22
CA TYR A 244 -2.38 -13.33 -13.63
C TYR A 244 -2.69 -14.59 -14.45
N ALA A 245 -3.98 -14.88 -14.71
CA ALA A 245 -4.40 -16.09 -15.41
C ALA A 245 -3.85 -16.19 -16.84
N GLN A 246 -3.73 -15.07 -17.56
CA GLN A 246 -3.14 -15.00 -18.90
C GLN A 246 -1.62 -15.20 -18.87
N TYR A 247 -0.95 -14.77 -17.80
CA TYR A 247 0.47 -15.01 -17.65
C TYR A 247 0.78 -16.48 -17.33
N THR A 248 -0.01 -17.11 -16.46
CA THR A 248 0.20 -18.51 -16.06
C THR A 248 -0.39 -19.53 -17.03
N SER A 249 -1.12 -19.11 -18.07
CA SER A 249 -1.73 -20.05 -19.01
C SER A 249 -0.67 -20.74 -19.88
N GLU A 250 -0.66 -22.08 -19.88
CA GLU A 250 0.30 -22.92 -20.61
C GLU A 250 0.04 -23.00 -22.13
N MET A 251 -1.09 -22.46 -22.59
CA MET A 251 -1.44 -22.40 -24.01
C MET A 251 -0.71 -21.25 -24.74
N GLY A 252 0.61 -21.42 -24.87
CA GLY A 252 1.47 -20.99 -25.98
C GLY A 252 1.36 -19.56 -26.51
N GLY A 253 2.22 -18.66 -26.01
CA GLY A 253 2.56 -17.40 -26.67
C GLY A 253 3.41 -16.46 -25.80
N THR A 254 3.91 -15.36 -26.38
CA THR A 254 4.38 -14.21 -25.60
C THR A 254 3.24 -13.68 -24.74
N PRO A 255 3.47 -13.24 -23.49
CA PRO A 255 2.41 -12.81 -22.56
C PRO A 255 1.80 -11.44 -22.92
N THR A 256 1.63 -11.13 -24.21
CA THR A 256 1.18 -9.83 -24.72
C THR A 256 -0.21 -9.46 -24.19
N MET A 257 -1.12 -10.42 -24.03
CA MET A 257 -2.44 -10.16 -23.47
C MET A 257 -2.39 -9.83 -21.97
N ALA A 258 -1.56 -10.53 -21.19
CA ALA A 258 -1.35 -10.22 -19.78
C ALA A 258 -0.74 -8.81 -19.60
N VAL A 259 0.21 -8.47 -20.47
CA VAL A 259 0.86 -7.16 -20.57
C VAL A 259 -0.13 -6.06 -20.99
N THR A 260 -1.01 -6.33 -21.97
CA THR A 260 -2.01 -5.37 -22.46
C THR A 260 -3.05 -5.05 -21.38
N VAL A 261 -3.56 -6.08 -20.68
CA VAL A 261 -4.47 -5.91 -19.55
C VAL A 261 -3.79 -5.12 -18.42
N SER A 262 -2.53 -5.42 -18.15
CA SER A 262 -1.70 -4.69 -17.18
C SER A 262 -1.55 -3.20 -17.54
N MET A 263 -1.39 -2.89 -18.83
CA MET A 263 -1.32 -1.52 -19.33
C MET A 263 -2.63 -0.74 -19.10
N LEU A 264 -3.79 -1.38 -19.24
CA LEU A 264 -5.07 -0.74 -18.90
C LEU A 264 -5.17 -0.41 -17.42
N MET A 265 -4.68 -1.27 -16.53
CA MET A 265 -4.67 -0.98 -15.10
C MET A 265 -3.80 0.24 -14.78
N ILE A 266 -2.61 0.34 -15.39
CA ILE A 266 -1.74 1.53 -15.27
C ILE A 266 -2.49 2.78 -15.77
N ALA A 267 -3.15 2.70 -16.93
CA ALA A 267 -3.89 3.83 -17.48
C ALA A 267 -5.03 4.28 -16.55
N ILE A 268 -5.80 3.36 -15.98
CA ILE A 268 -6.88 3.67 -15.03
C ILE A 268 -6.32 4.35 -13.78
N SER A 269 -5.24 3.83 -13.19
CA SER A 269 -4.57 4.44 -12.03
C SER A 269 -4.07 5.86 -12.34
N MET A 270 -3.45 6.05 -13.51
CA MET A 270 -2.93 7.35 -13.94
C MET A 270 -4.06 8.36 -14.18
N ILE A 271 -5.13 7.97 -14.87
CA ILE A 271 -6.31 8.83 -15.11
C ILE A 271 -6.90 9.27 -13.77
N ALA A 272 -7.07 8.34 -12.83
CA ALA A 272 -7.65 8.63 -11.54
C ALA A 272 -6.77 9.62 -10.72
N LEU A 273 -5.44 9.48 -10.78
CA LEU A 273 -4.50 10.43 -10.16
C LEU A 273 -4.54 11.81 -10.83
N VAL A 274 -4.51 11.88 -12.17
CA VAL A 274 -4.56 13.14 -12.91
C VAL A 274 -5.88 13.86 -12.66
N LEU A 275 -7.00 13.13 -12.65
CA LEU A 275 -8.31 13.67 -12.33
C LEU A 275 -8.32 14.25 -10.90
N GLN A 276 -7.80 13.51 -9.93
CA GLN A 276 -7.70 13.97 -8.54
C GLN A 276 -6.84 15.24 -8.44
N ARG A 277 -5.66 15.28 -9.08
CA ARG A 277 -4.81 16.49 -9.11
C ARG A 277 -5.50 17.67 -9.79
N HIS A 278 -6.22 17.43 -10.89
CA HIS A 278 -6.96 18.48 -11.59
C HIS A 278 -8.05 19.10 -10.70
N ILE A 279 -8.81 18.26 -9.99
CA ILE A 279 -9.84 18.69 -9.04
C ILE A 279 -9.24 19.55 -7.91
N LEU A 280 -8.05 19.20 -7.41
CA LEU A 280 -7.39 19.90 -6.31
C LEU A 280 -6.67 21.18 -6.73
N SER A 281 -6.16 21.27 -7.96
CA SER A 281 -5.37 22.41 -8.46
C SER A 281 -6.10 23.76 -8.40
N LYS A 282 -7.44 23.74 -8.43
CA LYS A 282 -8.28 24.95 -8.50
C LYS A 282 -8.65 25.54 -7.13
N ARG A 283 -8.16 24.97 -6.03
CA ARG A 283 -8.63 25.33 -4.68
C ARG A 283 -7.46 25.61 -3.74
N ARG A 284 -7.37 26.87 -3.27
CA ARG A 284 -6.38 27.32 -2.29
C ARG A 284 -6.92 26.99 -0.89
N TYR A 285 -6.57 25.81 -0.39
CA TYR A 285 -7.05 25.35 0.92
C TYR A 285 -6.28 26.06 2.03
N ALA A 286 -6.97 26.90 2.79
CA ALA A 286 -6.39 27.61 3.93
C ALA A 286 -6.11 26.61 5.07
N SER A 287 -4.87 26.16 5.18
CA SER A 287 -4.38 25.49 6.39
C SER A 287 -3.88 26.55 7.34
N ALA A 288 -4.73 27.00 8.25
CA ALA A 288 -4.37 27.96 9.30
C ALA A 288 -4.24 27.21 10.62
N LEU A 289 -3.01 27.10 11.15
CA LEU A 289 -2.69 26.51 12.45
C LEU A 289 -3.22 27.32 13.65
N THR A 290 -3.92 28.42 13.41
CA THR A 290 -4.52 29.27 14.43
C THR A 290 -5.89 28.71 14.84
N ASN A 291 -6.12 28.57 16.15
CA ASN A 291 -7.39 28.17 16.77
C ASN A 291 -7.87 26.73 16.49
N ARG A 292 -7.24 25.75 17.18
CA ARG A 292 -7.55 24.32 17.05
C ARG A 292 -8.97 23.97 17.53
N PRO A 293 -9.60 22.93 16.97
CA PRO A 293 -10.92 22.47 17.42
C PRO A 293 -10.90 22.02 18.89
N VAL A 294 -11.84 22.52 19.69
CA VAL A 294 -12.05 22.07 21.07
C VAL A 294 -13.05 20.92 21.08
N LYS A 295 -12.67 19.78 21.68
CA LYS A 295 -13.54 18.61 21.78
C LYS A 295 -14.75 18.92 22.66
N LYS A 296 -15.96 18.73 22.12
CA LYS A 296 -17.23 19.00 22.82
C LYS A 296 -17.57 17.87 23.79
N SER A 297 -18.16 18.22 24.95
CA SER A 297 -18.81 17.26 25.84
C SER A 297 -20.12 16.77 25.23
N MET A 298 -20.52 15.54 25.55
CA MET A 298 -21.72 14.89 25.00
C MET A 298 -22.71 14.60 26.14
N SER A 299 -24.00 14.63 25.82
CA SER A 299 -25.01 14.05 26.71
C SER A 299 -24.79 12.53 26.86
N PRO A 300 -25.25 11.90 27.95
CA PRO A 300 -24.99 10.48 28.21
C PRO A 300 -25.42 9.56 27.07
N LEU A 301 -26.62 9.77 26.51
CA LEU A 301 -27.14 8.95 25.40
C LEU A 301 -26.32 9.12 24.11
N LYS A 302 -25.96 10.36 23.74
CA LYS A 302 -25.08 10.61 22.59
C LYS A 302 -23.71 9.97 22.79
N SER A 303 -23.19 10.00 24.02
CA SER A 303 -21.91 9.37 24.34
C SER A 303 -21.96 7.87 24.06
N ILE A 304 -23.01 7.17 24.52
CA ILE A 304 -23.17 5.71 24.29
C ILE A 304 -23.24 5.40 22.80
N LEU A 305 -24.05 6.13 22.03
CA LEU A 305 -24.19 5.90 20.59
C LEU A 305 -22.88 6.12 19.81
N VAL A 306 -22.16 7.21 20.11
CA VAL A 306 -20.91 7.53 19.41
C VAL A 306 -19.80 6.55 19.79
N HIS A 307 -19.68 6.18 21.07
CA HIS A 307 -18.71 5.15 21.49
C HIS A 307 -19.06 3.79 20.87
N GLY A 308 -20.35 3.40 20.92
CA GLY A 308 -20.84 2.16 20.31
C GLY A 308 -20.53 2.09 18.82
N PHE A 309 -20.79 3.14 18.07
CA PHE A 309 -20.41 3.24 16.66
C PHE A 309 -18.89 3.07 16.44
N CYS A 310 -18.06 3.84 17.17
CA CYS A 310 -16.61 3.79 16.99
C CYS A 310 -16.04 2.41 17.30
N TYR A 311 -16.49 1.79 18.39
CA TYR A 311 -16.03 0.46 18.79
C TYR A 311 -16.54 -0.63 17.84
N LEU A 312 -17.80 -0.55 17.40
CA LEU A 312 -18.39 -1.52 16.49
C LEU A 312 -17.67 -1.53 15.14
N VAL A 313 -17.39 -0.36 14.56
CA VAL A 313 -16.68 -0.25 13.28
C VAL A 313 -15.32 -0.95 13.35
N VAL A 314 -14.54 -0.64 14.39
CA VAL A 314 -13.21 -1.21 14.56
C VAL A 314 -13.26 -2.69 14.90
N PHE A 315 -14.22 -3.12 15.72
CA PHE A 315 -14.44 -4.52 16.05
C PHE A 315 -14.75 -5.34 14.80
N ILE A 316 -15.72 -4.90 13.99
CA ILE A 316 -16.09 -5.56 12.73
C ILE A 316 -14.88 -5.63 11.78
N ALA A 317 -14.10 -4.55 11.70
CA ALA A 317 -12.92 -4.54 10.86
C ALA A 317 -11.80 -5.51 11.35
N MET A 318 -11.70 -5.74 12.65
CA MET A 318 -10.74 -6.68 13.26
C MET A 318 -11.24 -8.12 13.30
N LEU A 319 -12.53 -8.38 13.04
CA LEU A 319 -13.09 -9.74 13.04
C LEU A 319 -12.26 -10.74 12.24
N PRO A 320 -11.80 -10.44 11.00
CA PRO A 320 -10.92 -11.34 10.26
C PRO A 320 -9.65 -11.75 11.00
N ALA A 321 -8.98 -10.80 11.66
CA ALA A 321 -7.78 -11.08 12.42
C ALA A 321 -8.10 -11.97 13.63
N PHE A 322 -9.19 -11.70 14.34
CA PHE A 322 -9.63 -12.55 15.45
C PHE A 322 -10.00 -13.96 14.98
N THR A 323 -10.72 -14.10 13.86
CA THR A 323 -11.09 -15.39 13.30
C THR A 323 -9.86 -16.21 12.94
N VAL A 324 -8.89 -15.61 12.24
CA VAL A 324 -7.65 -16.30 11.84
C VAL A 324 -6.81 -16.71 13.04
N VAL A 325 -6.65 -15.83 14.03
CA VAL A 325 -5.93 -16.16 15.26
C VAL A 325 -6.64 -17.31 15.97
N TYR A 326 -7.95 -17.24 16.13
CA TYR A 326 -8.74 -18.29 16.77
C TYR A 326 -8.62 -19.64 16.02
N THR A 327 -8.86 -19.65 14.71
CA THR A 327 -8.84 -20.90 13.92
C THR A 327 -7.44 -21.47 13.77
N SER A 328 -6.38 -20.67 13.92
CA SER A 328 -5.01 -21.16 13.89
C SER A 328 -4.66 -22.12 15.03
N PHE A 329 -5.40 -22.06 16.15
CA PHE A 329 -5.24 -22.96 17.29
C PHE A 329 -6.24 -24.12 17.27
N LEU A 330 -7.06 -24.27 16.23
CA LEU A 330 -7.97 -25.40 16.10
C LEU A 330 -7.26 -26.58 15.42
N GLU A 331 -7.53 -27.77 15.92
CA GLU A 331 -7.14 -29.01 15.26
C GLU A 331 -7.95 -29.23 13.98
N THR A 332 -7.30 -29.87 13.02
CA THR A 332 -7.86 -30.15 11.70
C THR A 332 -7.73 -31.63 11.37
N SER A 333 -8.80 -32.24 10.88
CA SER A 333 -8.79 -33.56 10.24
C SER A 333 -9.04 -33.35 8.75
N GLY A 334 -7.98 -33.42 7.95
CA GLY A 334 -7.99 -32.92 6.58
C GLY A 334 -8.40 -31.42 6.53
N PRO A 335 -9.32 -31.01 5.65
CA PRO A 335 -9.74 -29.61 5.49
C PRO A 335 -10.75 -29.13 6.55
N VAL A 336 -11.16 -30.01 7.49
CA VAL A 336 -12.24 -29.71 8.46
C VAL A 336 -11.66 -29.47 9.85
N PHE A 337 -12.14 -28.40 10.50
CA PHE A 337 -11.85 -28.13 11.91
C PHE A 337 -12.59 -29.12 12.82
N THR A 338 -11.87 -29.77 13.75
CA THR A 338 -12.46 -30.74 14.68
C THR A 338 -13.15 -30.09 15.88
N GLY A 339 -12.83 -28.81 16.14
CA GLY A 339 -13.32 -28.05 17.30
C GLY A 339 -12.45 -28.16 18.55
N ASN A 340 -11.47 -29.06 18.57
CA ASN A 340 -10.47 -29.15 19.64
C ASN A 340 -9.37 -28.11 19.43
N PHE A 341 -8.75 -27.67 20.52
CA PHE A 341 -7.57 -26.82 20.47
C PHE A 341 -6.29 -27.64 20.37
N GLY A 342 -5.36 -27.22 19.52
CA GLY A 342 -4.07 -27.86 19.34
C GLY A 342 -3.11 -27.04 18.49
N LEU A 343 -1.85 -27.48 18.41
CA LEU A 343 -0.79 -26.84 17.64
C LEU A 343 -0.44 -27.61 16.35
N GLY A 344 -1.26 -28.59 15.96
CA GLY A 344 -0.98 -29.46 14.81
C GLY A 344 -0.79 -28.72 13.49
N SER A 345 -1.51 -27.61 13.27
CA SER A 345 -1.31 -26.74 12.10
C SER A 345 0.09 -26.11 12.08
N TYR A 346 0.59 -25.65 13.23
CA TYR A 346 1.94 -25.08 13.36
C TYR A 346 3.03 -26.15 13.16
N GLU A 347 2.85 -27.33 13.74
CA GLU A 347 3.76 -28.46 13.55
C GLU A 347 3.85 -28.87 12.08
N ARG A 348 2.70 -28.98 11.40
CA ARG A 348 2.63 -29.32 9.96
C ARG A 348 3.39 -28.30 9.11
N ILE A 349 3.22 -27.01 9.37
CA ILE A 349 3.95 -25.96 8.62
C ILE A 349 5.46 -26.06 8.85
N LEU A 350 5.91 -26.25 10.09
CA LEU A 350 7.32 -26.35 10.42
C LEU A 350 7.99 -27.59 9.84
N ARG A 351 7.23 -28.68 9.70
CA ARG A 351 7.70 -29.93 9.10
C ARG A 351 7.70 -29.86 7.57
N ASP A 352 6.59 -29.42 6.98
CA ASP A 352 6.33 -29.61 5.55
C ASP A 352 6.73 -28.37 4.72
N SER A 353 6.77 -27.17 5.32
CA SER A 353 7.07 -25.93 4.60
C SER A 353 7.78 -24.83 5.43
N PRO A 354 8.84 -25.14 6.20
CA PRO A 354 9.56 -24.14 6.99
C PRO A 354 10.22 -23.05 6.12
N GLN A 355 10.56 -23.40 4.88
CA GLN A 355 11.19 -22.49 3.92
C GLN A 355 10.33 -21.27 3.62
N ALA A 356 9.00 -21.38 3.63
CA ALA A 356 8.11 -20.25 3.36
C ALA A 356 8.22 -19.15 4.42
N ILE A 357 8.35 -19.54 5.68
CA ILE A 357 8.57 -18.61 6.81
C ILE A 357 9.94 -17.95 6.64
N TYR A 358 10.99 -18.75 6.43
CA TYR A 358 12.36 -18.27 6.25
C TYR A 358 12.48 -17.27 5.09
N ASN A 359 11.98 -17.64 3.90
CA ASN A 359 12.00 -16.81 2.71
C ASN A 359 11.30 -15.47 2.92
N SER A 360 10.15 -15.47 3.61
CA SER A 360 9.39 -14.24 3.82
C SER A 360 10.14 -13.22 4.64
N PHE A 361 10.75 -13.66 5.75
CA PHE A 361 11.57 -12.78 6.58
C PHE A 361 12.86 -12.39 5.86
N LEU A 362 13.56 -13.34 5.22
CA LEU A 362 14.78 -13.06 4.49
C LEU A 362 14.56 -12.03 3.38
N PHE A 363 13.54 -12.22 2.55
CA PHE A 363 13.29 -11.34 1.40
C PHE A 363 12.81 -9.96 1.86
N ALA A 364 11.92 -9.90 2.85
CA ALA A 364 11.45 -8.63 3.39
C ALA A 364 12.58 -7.84 4.08
N LEU A 365 13.40 -8.50 4.92
CA LEU A 365 14.52 -7.84 5.61
C LEU A 365 15.62 -7.40 4.62
N ALA A 366 15.95 -8.23 3.63
CA ALA A 366 16.92 -7.87 2.59
C ALA A 366 16.44 -6.65 1.78
N ALA A 367 15.16 -6.65 1.36
CA ALA A 367 14.59 -5.51 0.66
C ALA A 367 14.59 -4.25 1.55
N VAL A 368 14.20 -4.36 2.82
CA VAL A 368 14.17 -3.23 3.76
C VAL A 368 15.56 -2.68 4.05
N ALA A 369 16.58 -3.52 4.14
CA ALA A 369 17.96 -3.07 4.28
C ALA A 369 18.39 -2.21 3.09
N LEU A 370 18.06 -2.62 1.86
CA LEU A 370 18.29 -1.82 0.66
C LEU A 370 17.48 -0.52 0.69
N ILE A 371 16.21 -0.56 1.13
CA ILE A 371 15.36 0.64 1.27
C ILE A 371 15.96 1.62 2.27
N ALA A 372 16.42 1.17 3.43
CA ALA A 372 16.98 2.04 4.47
C ALA A 372 18.18 2.84 3.94
N VAL A 373 19.08 2.17 3.21
CA VAL A 373 20.26 2.81 2.61
C VAL A 373 19.85 3.77 1.49
N VAL A 374 19.07 3.29 0.52
CA VAL A 374 18.74 4.07 -0.69
C VAL A 374 17.80 5.22 -0.37
N SER A 375 16.86 5.04 0.56
CA SER A 375 15.93 6.10 0.95
C SER A 375 16.60 7.25 1.70
N GLY A 376 17.60 6.98 2.54
CA GLY A 376 18.41 8.03 3.17
C GLY A 376 19.14 8.90 2.14
N LEU A 377 19.71 8.27 1.11
CA LEU A 377 20.41 8.97 0.03
C LEU A 377 19.44 9.75 -0.88
N LEU A 378 18.35 9.10 -1.33
CA LEU A 378 17.35 9.72 -2.21
C LEU A 378 16.60 10.86 -1.53
N SER A 379 16.23 10.70 -0.25
CA SER A 379 15.54 11.75 0.49
C SER A 379 16.39 13.01 0.61
N PHE A 380 17.71 12.87 0.80
CA PHE A 380 18.63 13.99 0.77
C PHE A 380 18.62 14.71 -0.58
N ILE A 381 18.73 13.97 -1.68
CA ILE A 381 18.70 14.55 -3.04
C ILE A 381 17.39 15.29 -3.27
N VAL A 382 16.25 14.67 -2.97
CA VAL A 382 14.92 15.24 -3.20
C VAL A 382 14.65 16.50 -2.37
N VAL A 383 15.22 16.62 -1.16
CA VAL A 383 14.96 17.75 -0.27
C VAL A 383 15.99 18.87 -0.39
N ARG A 384 17.27 18.52 -0.61
CA ARG A 384 18.38 19.50 -0.55
C ARG A 384 18.82 19.99 -1.92
N LYS A 385 18.47 19.29 -3.02
CA LYS A 385 18.77 19.75 -4.38
C LYS A 385 17.54 20.41 -4.97
N ASP A 386 17.70 21.65 -5.41
CA ASP A 386 16.68 22.37 -6.16
C ASP A 386 17.07 22.37 -7.65
N ASN A 387 16.84 21.24 -8.31
CA ASN A 387 17.12 21.08 -9.73
C ASN A 387 16.07 20.20 -10.41
N VAL A 388 16.04 20.19 -11.74
CA VAL A 388 15.05 19.41 -12.50
C VAL A 388 15.13 17.91 -12.15
N VAL A 389 16.34 17.39 -11.90
CA VAL A 389 16.56 15.98 -11.57
C VAL A 389 15.89 15.60 -10.24
N SER A 390 16.00 16.41 -9.20
CA SER A 390 15.35 16.13 -7.91
C SER A 390 13.82 16.17 -8.02
N GLY A 391 13.28 17.12 -8.81
CA GLY A 391 11.85 17.17 -9.13
C GLY A 391 11.36 15.94 -9.91
N SER A 392 12.13 15.49 -10.91
CA SER A 392 11.82 14.27 -11.67
C SER A 392 11.91 13.01 -10.81
N LEU A 393 12.92 12.90 -9.94
CA LEU A 393 13.06 11.79 -9.00
C LEU A 393 11.85 11.68 -8.07
N ASP A 394 11.34 12.81 -7.56
CA ASP A 394 10.15 12.81 -6.70
C ASP A 394 8.90 12.28 -7.42
N LEU A 395 8.75 12.60 -8.72
CA LEU A 395 7.67 12.07 -9.56
C LEU A 395 7.84 10.57 -9.85
N VAL A 396 9.05 10.14 -10.23
CA VAL A 396 9.36 8.73 -10.52
C VAL A 396 9.11 7.85 -9.30
N LEU A 397 9.41 8.35 -8.09
CA LEU A 397 9.13 7.65 -6.84
C LEU A 397 7.64 7.47 -6.52
N MET A 398 6.73 8.15 -7.23
CA MET A 398 5.28 7.89 -7.09
C MET A 398 4.82 6.71 -7.94
N VAL A 399 5.54 6.37 -9.02
CA VAL A 399 5.16 5.34 -9.99
C VAL A 399 4.92 3.96 -9.33
N PRO A 400 5.76 3.47 -8.38
CA PRO A 400 5.53 2.16 -7.78
C PRO A 400 4.21 2.02 -7.02
N TYR A 401 3.61 3.12 -6.54
CA TYR A 401 2.28 3.10 -5.90
C TYR A 401 1.14 2.89 -6.89
N LEU A 402 1.33 3.32 -8.14
CA LEU A 402 0.29 3.32 -9.17
C LEU A 402 0.24 2.00 -9.93
N ILE A 403 1.36 1.29 -9.97
CA ILE A 403 1.50 0.06 -10.75
C ILE A 403 1.13 -1.15 -9.89
N PRO A 404 0.14 -1.96 -10.31
CA PRO A 404 -0.22 -3.18 -9.60
C PRO A 404 0.95 -4.17 -9.51
N GLY A 405 0.95 -5.01 -8.46
CA GLY A 405 2.02 -5.99 -8.22
C GLY A 405 2.19 -6.97 -9.37
N VAL A 406 1.06 -7.43 -9.93
CA VAL A 406 1.04 -8.32 -11.10
C VAL A 406 1.76 -7.70 -12.29
N VAL A 407 1.52 -6.41 -12.56
CA VAL A 407 2.13 -5.70 -13.69
C VAL A 407 3.64 -5.56 -13.52
N MET A 408 4.08 -5.16 -12.32
CA MET A 408 5.52 -5.08 -12.02
C MET A 408 6.19 -6.45 -12.15
N ALA A 409 5.55 -7.53 -11.69
CA ALA A 409 6.11 -8.87 -11.77
C ALA A 409 6.26 -9.35 -13.22
N ILE A 410 5.23 -9.16 -14.05
CA ILE A 410 5.32 -9.47 -15.49
C ILE A 410 6.44 -8.67 -16.15
N GLY A 411 6.56 -7.37 -15.83
CA GLY A 411 7.63 -6.54 -16.39
C GLY A 411 9.03 -6.96 -15.94
N TYR A 412 9.18 -7.39 -14.69
CA TYR A 412 10.44 -7.93 -14.18
C TYR A 412 10.83 -9.21 -14.92
N VAL A 413 9.90 -10.16 -15.10
CA VAL A 413 10.19 -11.37 -15.88
C VAL A 413 10.53 -11.01 -17.32
N ALA A 414 9.75 -10.15 -17.98
CA ALA A 414 10.01 -9.74 -19.35
C ALA A 414 11.39 -9.08 -19.54
N THR A 415 11.89 -8.41 -18.50
CA THR A 415 13.17 -7.68 -18.55
C THR A 415 14.36 -8.55 -18.20
N PHE A 416 14.22 -9.39 -17.17
CA PHE A 416 15.33 -10.12 -16.55
C PHE A 416 15.34 -11.62 -16.88
N ARG A 417 14.60 -12.05 -17.91
CA ARG A 417 14.62 -13.43 -18.41
C ARG A 417 15.72 -13.72 -19.43
N HIS A 418 16.34 -12.68 -19.99
CA HIS A 418 17.34 -12.82 -21.05
C HIS A 418 18.73 -12.36 -20.56
N PRO A 419 19.83 -12.91 -21.14
CA PRO A 419 21.19 -12.43 -20.87
C PRO A 419 21.31 -10.92 -21.09
N PRO A 420 22.18 -10.21 -20.34
CA PRO A 420 23.25 -10.73 -19.49
C PRO A 420 22.89 -11.00 -18.01
N PHE A 421 21.66 -10.70 -17.56
CA PHE A 421 21.27 -10.80 -16.15
C PHE A 421 20.00 -11.65 -15.98
N ASP A 422 20.05 -12.94 -16.34
CA ASP A 422 18.94 -13.86 -16.04
C ASP A 422 18.91 -14.18 -14.55
N ILE A 423 18.07 -13.45 -13.82
CA ILE A 423 17.83 -13.64 -12.38
C ILE A 423 16.44 -14.22 -12.12
N THR A 424 15.73 -14.64 -13.18
CA THR A 424 14.38 -15.19 -13.08
C THR A 424 14.40 -16.50 -12.28
N GLY A 425 13.39 -16.70 -11.43
CA GLY A 425 13.29 -17.88 -10.57
C GLY A 425 14.23 -17.89 -9.35
N THR A 426 15.08 -16.87 -9.18
CA THR A 426 15.94 -16.71 -7.99
C THR A 426 15.25 -15.87 -6.89
N ALA A 427 15.80 -15.86 -5.68
CA ALA A 427 15.35 -14.95 -4.63
C ALA A 427 15.60 -13.47 -4.97
N LEU A 428 16.63 -13.19 -5.79
CA LEU A 428 17.09 -11.83 -6.06
C LEU A 428 16.04 -11.02 -6.82
N ILE A 429 15.35 -11.61 -7.80
CA ILE A 429 14.29 -10.91 -8.56
C ILE A 429 13.12 -10.49 -7.66
N ILE A 430 12.78 -11.32 -6.67
CA ILE A 430 11.74 -11.00 -5.67
C ILE A 430 12.21 -9.88 -4.75
N ILE A 431 13.44 -9.97 -4.22
CA ILE A 431 14.00 -8.94 -3.32
C ILE A 431 14.07 -7.58 -4.02
N LEU A 432 14.57 -7.54 -5.27
CA LEU A 432 14.67 -6.30 -6.05
C LEU A 432 13.31 -5.70 -6.38
N LEU A 433 12.35 -6.54 -6.77
CA LEU A 433 10.99 -6.09 -7.04
C LEU A 433 10.34 -5.50 -5.80
N VAL A 434 10.44 -6.19 -4.65
CA VAL A 434 9.88 -5.71 -3.38
C VAL A 434 10.60 -4.44 -2.93
N PHE A 435 11.93 -4.38 -3.06
CA PHE A 435 12.74 -3.19 -2.80
C PHE A 435 12.22 -1.99 -3.58
N ILE A 436 12.10 -2.07 -4.90
CA ILE A 436 11.62 -0.97 -5.74
C ILE A 436 10.18 -0.59 -5.43
N ARG A 437 9.30 -1.58 -5.21
CA ARG A 437 7.89 -1.33 -4.88
C ARG A 437 7.70 -0.62 -3.55
N ARG A 438 8.56 -0.89 -2.56
CA ARG A 438 8.43 -0.35 -1.20
C ARG A 438 9.36 0.82 -0.90
N LEU A 439 10.34 1.10 -1.77
CA LEU A 439 11.24 2.26 -1.67
C LEU A 439 10.54 3.59 -1.37
N PRO A 440 9.37 3.90 -1.98
CA PRO A 440 8.71 5.18 -1.73
C PRO A 440 8.28 5.40 -0.27
N TYR A 441 7.95 4.35 0.49
CA TYR A 441 7.59 4.46 1.91
C TYR A 441 8.78 4.98 2.74
N GLY A 442 9.98 4.43 2.49
CA GLY A 442 11.22 4.88 3.10
C GLY A 442 11.55 6.34 2.74
N VAL A 443 11.44 6.70 1.45
CA VAL A 443 11.77 8.07 1.00
C VAL A 443 10.77 9.09 1.55
N ARG A 444 9.45 8.82 1.50
CA ARG A 444 8.43 9.76 2.00
C ARG A 444 8.55 10.00 3.49
N SER A 445 8.76 8.94 4.28
CA SER A 445 8.98 9.09 5.72
C SER A 445 10.23 9.91 6.02
N THR A 446 11.35 9.60 5.38
CA THR A 446 12.62 10.29 5.62
C THR A 446 12.59 11.76 5.15
N THR A 447 12.01 12.03 3.97
CA THR A 447 11.85 13.41 3.47
C THR A 447 10.97 14.28 4.37
N SER A 448 9.94 13.71 5.01
CA SER A 448 9.07 14.44 5.93
C SER A 448 9.81 14.98 7.16
N ILE A 449 10.77 14.22 7.69
CA ILE A 449 11.64 14.63 8.80
C ILE A 449 12.73 15.58 8.29
N LEU A 450 13.36 15.25 7.17
CA LEU A 450 14.47 16.05 6.63
C LEU A 450 14.06 17.48 6.27
N ARG A 451 12.84 17.69 5.80
CA ARG A 451 12.28 19.04 5.53
C ARG A 451 12.17 19.92 6.78
N GLN A 452 12.11 19.32 7.97
CA GLN A 452 12.04 20.05 9.24
C GLN A 452 13.44 20.45 9.76
N ILE A 453 14.49 19.81 9.24
CA ILE A 453 15.89 20.07 9.63
C ILE A 453 16.43 21.23 8.78
N LYS A 454 16.90 22.30 9.45
CA LYS A 454 17.46 23.49 8.79
C LYS A 454 18.76 23.15 8.04
N PRO A 455 18.91 23.58 6.76
CA PRO A 455 20.15 23.37 5.98
C PRO A 455 21.41 23.93 6.66
N SER A 456 21.27 25.01 7.44
CA SER A 456 22.38 25.67 8.13
C SER A 456 23.17 24.76 9.08
N ILE A 457 22.57 23.68 9.59
CA ILE A 457 23.25 22.69 10.44
C ILE A 457 24.30 21.92 9.62
N GLU A 458 23.97 21.58 8.37
CA GLU A 458 24.86 20.86 7.46
C GLU A 458 25.95 21.78 6.91
N GLU A 459 25.59 23.01 6.57
CA GLU A 459 26.52 24.06 6.10
C GLU A 459 27.57 24.42 7.16
N ALA A 460 27.18 24.51 8.44
CA ALA A 460 28.11 24.76 9.54
C ALA A 460 29.20 23.68 9.63
N ALA A 461 28.83 22.41 9.46
CA ALA A 461 29.78 21.31 9.50
C ALA A 461 30.75 21.32 8.32
N VAL A 462 30.26 21.63 7.12
CA VAL A 462 31.10 21.77 5.92
C VAL A 462 32.06 22.97 6.07
N ASN A 463 31.59 24.08 6.63
CA ASN A 463 32.43 25.25 6.91
C ASN A 463 33.54 24.96 7.94
N LEU A 464 33.29 24.07 8.91
CA LEU A 464 34.29 23.57 9.86
C LEU A 464 35.24 22.51 9.26
N GLY A 465 35.15 22.25 7.96
CA GLY A 465 36.06 21.36 7.22
C GLY A 465 35.58 19.91 7.08
N ALA A 466 34.35 19.57 7.48
CA ALA A 466 33.80 18.24 7.23
C ALA A 466 33.47 18.04 5.74
N SER A 467 33.84 16.89 5.19
CA SER A 467 33.45 16.53 3.81
C SER A 467 31.93 16.29 3.71
N PRO A 468 31.29 16.48 2.55
CA PRO A 468 29.84 16.27 2.39
C PRO A 468 29.36 14.87 2.81
N ALA A 469 30.17 13.83 2.58
CA ALA A 469 29.86 12.46 2.99
C ALA A 469 29.94 12.30 4.52
N LYS A 470 30.94 12.91 5.17
CA LYS A 470 31.08 12.92 6.63
C LYS A 470 29.95 13.70 7.29
N THR A 471 29.62 14.88 6.76
CA THR A 471 28.46 15.68 7.21
C THR A 471 27.18 14.88 7.11
N PHE A 472 26.95 14.20 5.99
CA PHE A 472 25.77 13.35 5.83
C PHE A 472 25.70 12.22 6.86
N MET A 473 26.78 11.44 7.00
CA MET A 473 26.79 10.27 7.87
C MET A 473 26.77 10.62 9.36
N SER A 474 27.48 11.67 9.76
CA SER A 474 27.64 12.02 11.18
C SER A 474 26.60 13.01 11.70
N ILE A 475 25.90 13.74 10.82
CA ILE A 475 24.95 14.78 11.22
C ILE A 475 23.57 14.50 10.62
N THR A 476 23.47 14.46 9.30
CA THR A 476 22.15 14.33 8.65
C THR A 476 21.48 12.99 8.96
N VAL A 477 22.22 11.87 8.83
CA VAL A 477 21.69 10.52 9.10
C VAL A 477 21.14 10.42 10.52
N PRO A 478 21.91 10.71 11.61
CA PRO A 478 21.39 10.70 12.97
C PRO A 478 20.13 11.54 13.18
N LEU A 479 20.08 12.74 12.58
CA LEU A 479 18.91 13.62 12.70
C LEU A 479 17.68 13.11 11.94
N MET A 480 17.87 12.40 10.83
CA MET A 480 16.77 11.79 10.05
C MET A 480 16.49 10.32 10.42
N MET A 481 17.23 9.72 11.37
CA MET A 481 17.06 8.34 11.82
C MET A 481 15.62 7.99 12.22
N PRO A 482 14.85 8.85 12.92
CA PRO A 482 13.46 8.54 13.24
C PRO A 482 12.60 8.30 11.98
N GLY A 483 12.83 9.09 10.92
CA GLY A 483 12.18 8.92 9.62
C GLY A 483 12.63 7.66 8.90
N LEU A 484 13.93 7.33 8.96
CA LEU A 484 14.45 6.08 8.40
C LEU A 484 13.87 4.84 9.08
N ILE A 485 13.78 4.84 10.42
CA ILE A 485 13.22 3.73 11.20
C ILE A 485 11.73 3.55 10.87
N ILE A 486 10.95 4.62 10.91
CA ILE A 486 9.51 4.57 10.58
C ILE A 486 9.33 4.10 9.13
N GLY A 487 10.04 4.70 8.19
CA GLY A 487 9.99 4.32 6.78
C GLY A 487 10.39 2.86 6.52
N SER A 488 11.40 2.36 7.24
CA SER A 488 11.85 0.96 7.16
C SER A 488 10.82 -0.01 7.73
N LEU A 489 10.20 0.33 8.87
CA LEU A 489 9.13 -0.49 9.47
C LEU A 489 7.88 -0.54 8.58
N MET A 490 7.49 0.58 7.96
CA MET A 490 6.39 0.59 6.98
C MET A 490 6.73 -0.24 5.75
N SER A 491 7.97 -0.13 5.28
CA SER A 491 8.45 -0.92 4.15
C SER A 491 8.45 -2.40 4.49
N PHE A 492 8.83 -2.78 5.71
CA PHE A 492 8.80 -4.17 6.17
C PHE A 492 7.37 -4.72 6.25
N ILE A 493 6.46 -4.00 6.90
CA ILE A 493 5.03 -4.37 7.01
C ILE A 493 4.45 -4.64 5.63
N THR A 494 4.73 -3.78 4.66
CA THR A 494 4.19 -3.92 3.30
C THR A 494 4.96 -4.94 2.44
N ALA A 495 6.24 -5.22 2.75
CA ALA A 495 7.07 -6.20 2.06
C ALA A 495 6.72 -7.64 2.46
N ILE A 496 6.60 -7.93 3.77
CA ILE A 496 6.29 -9.28 4.26
C ILE A 496 4.88 -9.74 3.87
N ASN A 497 4.00 -8.77 3.57
CA ASN A 497 2.60 -8.97 3.19
C ASN A 497 2.37 -9.01 1.68
N GLU A 498 3.44 -8.92 0.87
CA GLU A 498 3.33 -8.88 -0.59
C GLU A 498 2.96 -10.26 -1.15
N LEU A 499 1.81 -10.34 -1.83
CA LEU A 499 1.31 -11.53 -2.51
C LEU A 499 1.35 -11.36 -4.04
N SER A 500 0.78 -10.28 -4.55
CA SER A 500 0.42 -10.13 -5.97
C SER A 500 1.62 -10.27 -6.92
N SER A 501 2.76 -9.69 -6.55
CA SER A 501 3.96 -9.79 -7.37
C SER A 501 4.76 -11.08 -7.13
N THR A 502 4.84 -11.55 -5.88
CA THR A 502 5.57 -12.77 -5.54
C THR A 502 4.89 -14.02 -6.11
N LEU A 503 3.56 -14.02 -6.26
CA LEU A 503 2.81 -15.13 -6.85
C LEU A 503 3.17 -15.40 -8.32
N ILE A 504 3.71 -14.42 -9.04
CA ILE A 504 4.19 -14.60 -10.42
C ILE A 504 5.66 -15.03 -10.47
N LEU A 505 6.46 -14.60 -9.48
CA LEU A 505 7.91 -14.79 -9.46
C LEU A 505 8.37 -16.01 -8.68
N TYR A 506 7.51 -16.58 -7.82
CA TYR A 506 7.93 -17.67 -6.94
C TYR A 506 8.19 -18.95 -7.72
N THR A 507 9.11 -19.74 -7.17
CA THR A 507 9.36 -21.13 -7.53
C THR A 507 9.21 -21.98 -6.27
N SER A 508 9.31 -23.31 -6.39
CA SER A 508 9.27 -24.20 -5.22
C SER A 508 10.33 -23.85 -4.15
N ARG A 509 11.45 -23.21 -4.53
CA ARG A 509 12.51 -22.80 -3.60
C ARG A 509 12.28 -21.41 -2.99
N THR A 510 11.54 -20.55 -3.67
CA THR A 510 11.36 -19.12 -3.28
C THR A 510 9.95 -18.80 -2.81
N ILE A 511 9.12 -19.82 -2.53
CA ILE A 511 7.78 -19.65 -1.97
C ILE A 511 7.83 -18.84 -0.66
N THR A 512 6.90 -17.89 -0.50
CA THR A 512 6.76 -17.04 0.69
C THR A 512 5.46 -17.37 1.44
N MET A 513 5.31 -16.90 2.68
CA MET A 513 4.13 -17.10 3.50
C MET A 513 2.86 -16.58 2.79
N PRO A 514 2.81 -15.35 2.22
CA PRO A 514 1.62 -14.92 1.50
C PRO A 514 1.22 -15.86 0.36
N VAL A 515 2.19 -16.34 -0.42
CA VAL A 515 1.95 -17.28 -1.53
C VAL A 515 1.45 -18.62 -0.99
N LEU A 516 2.10 -19.17 0.04
CA LEU A 516 1.70 -20.46 0.62
C LEU A 516 0.31 -20.39 1.28
N ILE A 517 -0.02 -19.29 1.98
CA ILE A 517 -1.36 -19.07 2.52
C ILE A 517 -2.37 -19.07 1.37
N TYR A 518 -2.09 -18.36 0.27
CA TYR A 518 -2.98 -18.33 -0.89
C TYR A 518 -3.22 -19.74 -1.46
N VAL A 519 -2.16 -20.53 -1.67
CA VAL A 519 -2.26 -21.91 -2.17
C VAL A 519 -3.09 -22.77 -1.21
N GLN A 520 -2.79 -22.75 0.09
CA GLN A 520 -3.53 -23.51 1.11
C GLN A 520 -5.00 -23.13 1.20
N VAL A 521 -5.34 -21.85 1.03
CA VAL A 521 -6.74 -21.39 0.99
C VAL A 521 -7.47 -21.96 -0.23
N ILE A 522 -6.81 -22.00 -1.39
CA ILE A 522 -7.38 -22.57 -2.61
C ILE A 522 -7.56 -24.10 -2.48
N ASP A 523 -6.61 -24.76 -1.82
CA ASP A 523 -6.66 -26.21 -1.55
C ASP A 523 -7.62 -26.58 -0.40
N GLY A 524 -8.19 -25.60 0.30
CA GLY A 524 -9.12 -25.81 1.42
C GLY A 524 -8.44 -26.16 2.75
N GLU A 525 -7.12 -26.08 2.83
CA GLU A 525 -6.29 -26.30 4.03
C GLU A 525 -6.31 -25.07 4.94
N PHE A 526 -7.48 -24.73 5.48
CA PHE A 526 -7.67 -23.49 6.27
C PHE A 526 -6.87 -23.45 7.58
N GLY A 527 -6.53 -24.59 8.18
CA GLY A 527 -5.77 -24.64 9.44
C GLY A 527 -4.33 -24.15 9.29
N THR A 528 -3.61 -24.67 8.29
CA THR A 528 -2.25 -24.21 7.98
C THR A 528 -2.24 -22.78 7.44
N ALA A 529 -3.23 -22.42 6.62
CA ALA A 529 -3.40 -21.05 6.16
C ALA A 529 -3.60 -20.07 7.33
N ALA A 530 -4.40 -20.46 8.33
CA ALA A 530 -4.64 -19.67 9.54
C ALA A 530 -3.38 -19.52 10.40
N ALA A 531 -2.61 -20.59 10.61
CA ALA A 531 -1.36 -20.52 11.36
C ALA A 531 -0.29 -19.63 10.71
N LEU A 532 -0.07 -19.76 9.40
CA LEU A 532 0.82 -18.84 8.66
C LEU A 532 0.32 -17.38 8.71
N SER A 533 -0.98 -17.18 8.56
CA SER A 533 -1.60 -15.86 8.63
C SER A 533 -1.45 -15.24 10.02
N THR A 534 -1.59 -16.02 11.10
CA THR A 534 -1.35 -15.58 12.48
C THR A 534 0.10 -15.14 12.68
N LEU A 535 1.09 -15.90 12.19
CA LEU A 535 2.50 -15.51 12.26
C LEU A 535 2.78 -14.19 11.54
N LEU A 536 2.19 -14.03 10.36
CA LEU A 536 2.33 -12.83 9.55
C LEU A 536 1.63 -11.62 10.20
N LEU A 537 0.42 -11.79 10.74
CA LEU A 537 -0.28 -10.76 11.52
C LEU A 537 0.48 -10.39 12.80
N ALA A 538 1.06 -11.36 13.50
CA ALA A 538 1.87 -11.11 14.70
C ALA A 538 3.14 -10.31 14.38
N SER A 539 3.85 -10.67 13.31
CA SER A 539 5.05 -9.93 12.86
C SER A 539 4.72 -8.48 12.47
N THR A 540 3.60 -8.29 11.77
CA THR A 540 3.09 -6.98 11.38
C THR A 540 2.66 -6.16 12.61
N GLY A 541 1.92 -6.79 13.54
CA GLY A 541 1.46 -6.15 14.77
C GLY A 541 2.61 -5.73 15.69
N LEU A 542 3.67 -6.54 15.77
CA LEU A 542 4.90 -6.18 16.48
C LEU A 542 5.55 -4.93 15.87
N CYS A 543 5.63 -4.84 14.54
CA CYS A 543 6.18 -3.66 13.87
C CYS A 543 5.33 -2.41 14.13
N VAL A 544 4.00 -2.53 14.07
CA VAL A 544 3.08 -1.43 14.41
C VAL A 544 3.28 -0.96 15.85
N PHE A 545 3.40 -1.91 16.79
CA PHE A 545 3.66 -1.61 18.19
C PHE A 545 4.98 -0.84 18.38
N ILE A 546 6.05 -1.27 17.70
CA ILE A 546 7.35 -0.59 17.70
C ILE A 546 7.19 0.84 17.17
N VAL A 547 6.56 1.04 16.01
CA VAL A 547 6.34 2.39 15.45
C VAL A 547 5.61 3.29 16.43
N PHE A 548 4.56 2.80 17.10
CA PHE A 548 3.83 3.59 18.10
C PHE A 548 4.62 3.93 19.35
N ARG A 549 5.67 3.17 19.67
CA ARG A 549 6.55 3.48 20.80
C ARG A 549 7.57 4.57 20.45
N PHE A 550 8.05 4.59 19.20
CA PHE A 550 9.07 5.52 18.72
C PHE A 550 8.53 6.80 18.06
N SER A 551 7.27 6.81 17.60
CA SER A 551 6.69 7.98 16.96
C SER A 551 5.96 8.90 17.95
N ASP A 552 6.42 10.15 18.06
CA ASP A 552 5.73 11.22 18.80
C ASP A 552 4.33 11.53 18.20
N ARG A 553 4.12 11.23 16.91
CA ARG A 553 2.83 11.27 16.21
C ARG A 553 2.44 9.89 15.73
N LYS A 554 2.00 9.05 16.67
CA LYS A 554 1.60 7.64 16.46
C LYS A 554 0.76 7.41 15.19
N GLU A 555 -0.25 8.24 14.96
CA GLU A 555 -1.24 8.08 13.89
C GLU A 555 -0.76 8.60 12.52
N ALA A 556 0.10 9.62 12.49
CA ALA A 556 0.56 10.25 11.24
C ALA A 556 1.73 9.50 10.57
N ALA A 557 2.30 8.50 11.24
CA ALA A 557 3.41 7.71 10.71
C ALA A 557 2.99 6.71 9.62
N PHE A 558 1.70 6.36 9.55
CA PHE A 558 1.13 5.30 8.70
C PHE A 558 0.46 5.83 7.43
N VAL A 559 0.53 7.13 7.15
CA VAL A 559 -0.21 7.82 6.09
C VAL A 559 0.65 8.77 5.30
#